data_AF-A0A090MXR2-F1
#
_entry.id   AF-A0A090MXR2-F1
#
_cell.length_a   1.000
_cell.length_b   1.000
_cell.length_c   1.000
_cell.angle_alpha   90.00
_cell.angle_beta   90.00
_cell.angle_gamma   90.00
#
_symmetry.space_group_name_H-M   'P 1'
#
loop_
_entity.id
_entity.type
_entity.pdbx_description
1 polymer ?
#
loop_
_entity_poly.entity_id
_entity_poly.type
_entity_poly.pdbx_seq_one_letter_code
_entity_poly.pdbx_strand_id
1 'polypeptide(L)'
;MVFYYFCVENYDKNGILLTFQGSLYGALFLKYIHLNKKYIKTFKENFSINNDKGLYIKYYIVRNPEFCIIDYNWNYLITKYLLKNLYLEKTMWNLSTFGGAYSSMGDYFDNFAEIAGKLSIAQYKIAKKMDDQSMISRCKLFFSLSLAQRNYTKLAYFIIKQEYVKAKKEKNHFIADCAQGTLAKIKSLQIIKKNNYQSSLLTKSDVIPLKGSFDK
;
A
#
# COMPACT_ATOMS: atom_id res chain seq x y z
N MET A 1 6.55 -39.79 1.10
CA MET A 1 6.88 -39.11 -0.18
C MET A 1 8.31 -39.47 -0.56
N VAL A 2 8.56 -39.87 -1.81
CA VAL A 2 9.89 -40.30 -2.30
C VAL A 2 10.46 -39.18 -3.15
N PHE A 3 11.68 -38.75 -2.85
CA PHE A 3 12.39 -37.77 -3.65
C PHE A 3 13.60 -38.43 -4.31
N TYR A 4 13.80 -38.12 -5.59
CA TYR A 4 15.00 -38.48 -6.34
C TYR A 4 15.87 -37.24 -6.46
N TYR A 5 17.10 -37.33 -5.97
CA TYR A 5 18.11 -36.29 -6.12
C TYR A 5 19.16 -36.77 -7.11
N PHE A 6 19.38 -35.97 -8.15
CA PHE A 6 20.33 -36.25 -9.21
C PHE A 6 21.64 -35.52 -8.92
N CYS A 7 22.72 -36.27 -8.78
CA CYS A 7 24.05 -35.71 -8.74
C CYS A 7 24.77 -36.13 -10.03
N VAL A 8 24.56 -35.33 -11.09
CA VAL A 8 25.16 -35.59 -12.39
C VAL A 8 26.56 -34.99 -12.40
N GLU A 9 27.58 -35.85 -12.39
CA GLU A 9 28.88 -35.44 -12.92
C GLU A 9 29.28 -36.12 -14.22
N ASN A 10 28.59 -37.17 -14.68
CA ASN A 10 28.83 -37.69 -16.04
C ASN A 10 27.61 -38.47 -16.56
N TYR A 11 27.40 -38.39 -17.87
CA TYR A 11 26.37 -39.08 -18.66
C TYR A 11 26.57 -40.61 -18.73
N ASP A 12 27.16 -41.21 -17.70
CA ASP A 12 27.47 -42.62 -17.70
C ASP A 12 26.27 -43.47 -17.26
N LYS A 13 25.95 -44.44 -18.10
CA LYS A 13 24.89 -45.44 -17.90
C LYS A 13 25.10 -46.34 -16.68
N ASN A 14 26.25 -46.24 -16.00
CA ASN A 14 26.69 -47.04 -14.85
C ASN A 14 26.65 -46.27 -13.52
N GLY A 15 25.56 -45.53 -13.24
CA GLY A 15 25.45 -44.80 -11.98
C GLY A 15 25.05 -45.69 -10.79
N ILE A 16 25.52 -45.34 -9.60
CA ILE A 16 25.24 -46.07 -8.35
C ILE A 16 24.04 -45.43 -7.67
N LEU A 17 23.05 -46.25 -7.29
CA LEU A 17 21.88 -45.83 -6.52
C LEU A 17 22.12 -46.03 -5.03
N LEU A 18 22.26 -44.94 -4.30
CA LEU A 18 22.23 -44.94 -2.83
C LEU A 18 20.83 -44.60 -2.33
N THR A 19 20.35 -45.38 -1.39
CA THR A 19 19.05 -45.19 -0.76
C THR A 19 19.22 -44.70 0.67
N PHE A 20 18.63 -43.56 0.99
CA PHE A 20 18.64 -42.95 2.32
C PHE A 20 17.22 -42.76 2.84
N GLN A 21 17.10 -42.68 4.16
CA GLN A 21 15.83 -42.45 4.85
C GLN A 21 16.01 -41.36 5.92
N GLY A 22 15.05 -40.44 6.07
CA GLY A 22 15.08 -39.44 7.15
C GLY A 22 14.09 -38.28 7.01
N SER A 23 14.37 -37.13 7.63
CA SER A 23 13.43 -36.01 7.75
C SER A 23 13.35 -35.11 6.50
N LEU A 24 12.33 -34.25 6.45
CA LEU A 24 12.19 -33.20 5.40
C LEU A 24 13.40 -32.26 5.35
N TYR A 25 14.00 -31.93 6.50
CA TYR A 25 15.23 -31.13 6.56
C TYR A 25 16.40 -31.84 5.89
N GLY A 26 16.55 -33.16 6.07
CA GLY A 26 17.55 -33.96 5.37
C GLY A 26 17.33 -33.98 3.86
N ALA A 27 16.07 -34.04 3.42
CA ALA A 27 15.71 -33.95 2.01
C ALA A 27 16.07 -32.56 1.41
N LEU A 28 15.77 -31.47 2.12
CA LEU A 28 16.14 -30.11 1.69
C LEU A 28 17.66 -29.90 1.68
N PHE A 29 18.37 -30.41 2.69
CA PHE A 29 19.83 -30.36 2.76
C PHE A 29 20.47 -31.02 1.53
N LEU A 30 20.04 -32.23 1.17
CA LEU A 30 20.48 -32.93 -0.04
C LEU A 30 20.10 -32.16 -1.31
N LYS A 31 18.94 -31.50 -1.34
CA LYS A 31 18.52 -30.62 -2.43
C LYS A 31 19.44 -29.42 -2.62
N TYR A 32 20.08 -28.85 -1.60
CA TYR A 32 20.97 -27.70 -1.81
C TYR A 32 22.42 -28.13 -2.09
N ILE A 33 22.80 -29.32 -1.63
CA ILE A 33 24.19 -29.79 -1.65
C ILE A 33 24.62 -30.40 -2.98
N HIS A 34 23.70 -30.91 -3.81
CA HIS A 34 24.04 -31.39 -5.16
C HIS A 34 24.65 -30.29 -6.07
N LEU A 35 24.61 -29.02 -5.65
CA LEU A 35 25.24 -27.90 -6.33
C LEU A 35 26.71 -27.67 -5.91
N ASN A 36 27.18 -28.32 -4.83
CA ASN A 36 28.53 -28.14 -4.30
C ASN A 36 29.44 -29.33 -4.63
N LYS A 37 30.27 -29.16 -5.67
CA LYS A 37 31.21 -30.19 -6.16
C LYS A 37 32.19 -30.72 -5.10
N LYS A 38 32.64 -29.86 -4.18
CA LYS A 38 33.55 -30.27 -3.10
C LYS A 38 32.87 -31.27 -2.16
N TYR A 39 31.61 -31.02 -1.82
CA TYR A 39 30.85 -31.92 -0.98
C TYR A 39 30.56 -33.25 -1.69
N ILE A 40 30.22 -33.21 -2.98
CA ILE A 40 30.01 -34.42 -3.79
C ILE A 40 31.25 -35.30 -3.80
N LYS A 41 32.44 -34.71 -3.97
CA LYS A 41 33.71 -35.43 -3.95
C LYS A 41 33.96 -36.10 -2.60
N THR A 42 33.86 -35.35 -1.50
CA THR A 42 34.02 -35.89 -0.13
C THR A 42 32.97 -36.96 0.18
N PHE A 43 31.76 -36.80 -0.34
CA PHE A 43 30.69 -37.78 -0.18
C PHE A 43 31.00 -39.08 -0.94
N LYS A 44 31.45 -38.99 -2.19
CA LYS A 44 31.89 -40.15 -2.97
C LYS A 44 33.04 -40.88 -2.28
N GLU A 45 34.03 -40.16 -1.75
CA GLU A 45 35.15 -40.71 -0.99
C GLU A 45 34.67 -41.48 0.25
N ASN A 46 33.78 -40.89 1.06
CA ASN A 46 33.24 -41.51 2.28
C ASN A 46 32.44 -42.80 2.02
N PHE A 47 31.79 -42.90 0.86
CA PHE A 47 31.03 -44.10 0.46
C PHE A 47 31.81 -45.02 -0.49
N SER A 48 33.12 -44.79 -0.67
CA SER A 48 34.00 -45.57 -1.56
C SER A 48 33.48 -45.68 -3.01
N ILE A 49 32.86 -44.61 -3.52
CA ILE A 49 32.34 -44.51 -4.88
C ILE A 49 33.39 -43.93 -5.80
N ASN A 50 33.67 -44.61 -6.92
CA ASN A 50 34.60 -44.09 -7.92
C ASN A 50 34.08 -42.78 -8.54
N ASN A 51 34.96 -41.80 -8.72
CA ASN A 51 34.59 -40.45 -9.17
C ASN A 51 33.96 -40.43 -10.56
N ASP A 52 34.31 -41.39 -11.41
CA ASP A 52 33.84 -41.49 -12.80
C ASP A 52 32.37 -41.94 -12.89
N LYS A 53 31.82 -42.56 -11.83
CA LYS A 53 30.43 -43.05 -11.83
C LYS A 53 29.44 -41.95 -11.42
N GLY A 54 28.29 -41.92 -12.11
CA GLY A 54 27.14 -41.10 -11.72
C GLY A 54 26.57 -41.52 -10.35
N LEU A 55 26.05 -40.56 -9.59
CA LEU A 55 25.49 -40.81 -8.26
C LEU A 55 23.98 -40.50 -8.24
N TYR A 56 23.18 -41.52 -7.95
CA TYR A 56 21.74 -41.39 -7.74
C TYR A 56 21.43 -41.50 -6.25
N ILE A 57 20.80 -40.48 -5.68
CA ILE A 57 20.38 -40.48 -4.29
C ILE A 57 18.86 -40.59 -4.25
N LYS A 58 18.36 -41.75 -3.81
CA LYS A 58 16.94 -41.97 -3.52
C LYS A 58 16.70 -41.72 -2.04
N TYR A 59 15.95 -40.67 -1.71
CA TYR A 59 15.65 -40.30 -0.33
C TYR A 59 14.19 -40.59 0.00
N TYR A 60 13.96 -41.47 0.96
CA TYR A 60 12.64 -41.69 1.54
C TYR A 60 12.47 -40.79 2.75
N ILE A 61 11.45 -39.93 2.73
CA ILE A 61 11.09 -39.21 3.95
C ILE A 61 10.41 -40.20 4.89
N VAL A 62 11.14 -40.60 5.93
CA VAL A 62 10.67 -41.48 7.00
C VAL A 62 10.49 -40.56 8.20
N ARG A 63 9.21 -40.38 8.57
CA ARG A 63 8.69 -39.25 9.35
C ARG A 63 8.51 -38.01 8.47
N ASN A 64 7.30 -37.90 7.90
CA ASN A 64 6.66 -36.58 7.85
C ASN A 64 6.75 -36.02 9.27
N PRO A 65 6.99 -34.73 9.54
CA PRO A 65 6.84 -34.28 10.91
C PRO A 65 5.41 -34.63 11.30
N GLU A 66 5.23 -35.57 12.23
CA GLU A 66 3.93 -35.89 12.84
C GLU A 66 3.32 -34.61 13.48
N PHE A 67 4.12 -33.55 13.56
CA PHE A 67 3.81 -32.23 14.09
C PHE A 67 3.85 -31.09 13.06
N CYS A 68 3.77 -31.34 11.75
CA CYS A 68 3.30 -30.30 10.83
C CYS A 68 1.78 -30.40 10.73
N ILE A 69 1.10 -30.11 11.84
CA ILE A 69 -0.34 -29.85 11.82
C ILE A 69 -0.47 -28.52 11.07
N ILE A 70 -0.66 -28.60 9.75
CA ILE A 70 -1.06 -27.44 8.97
C ILE A 70 -2.46 -27.10 9.47
N ASP A 71 -2.54 -26.04 10.26
CA ASP A 71 -3.80 -25.57 10.78
C ASP A 71 -4.57 -24.89 9.66
N TYR A 72 -5.31 -25.69 8.89
CA TYR A 72 -6.10 -25.22 7.77
C TYR A 72 -7.16 -24.19 8.21
N ASN A 73 -7.66 -24.30 9.43
CA ASN A 73 -8.64 -23.36 9.97
C ASN A 73 -8.00 -22.00 10.22
N TRP A 74 -6.85 -21.95 10.89
CA TRP A 74 -6.09 -20.73 11.09
C TRP A 74 -5.55 -20.17 9.78
N ASN A 75 -5.08 -21.02 8.86
CA ASN A 75 -4.63 -20.57 7.54
C ASN A 75 -5.77 -19.92 6.76
N TYR A 76 -6.97 -20.51 6.77
CA TYR A 76 -8.16 -19.92 6.17
C TYR A 76 -8.53 -18.59 6.83
N LEU A 77 -8.55 -18.53 8.17
CA LEU A 77 -8.87 -17.31 8.91
C LEU A 77 -7.86 -16.19 8.60
N ILE A 78 -6.55 -16.47 8.73
CA ILE A 78 -5.48 -15.51 8.45
C ILE A 78 -5.55 -15.04 7.00
N THR A 79 -5.72 -15.96 6.03
CA THR A 79 -5.86 -15.62 4.62
C THR A 79 -7.06 -14.71 4.38
N LYS A 80 -8.21 -15.00 5.00
CA LYS A 80 -9.42 -14.16 4.90
C LYS A 80 -9.19 -12.76 5.49
N TYR A 81 -8.55 -12.65 6.65
CA TYR A 81 -8.21 -11.37 7.26
C TYR A 81 -7.20 -10.59 6.43
N LEU A 82 -6.15 -11.25 5.91
CA LEU A 82 -5.15 -10.65 5.05
C LEU A 82 -5.77 -10.09 3.78
N LEU A 83 -6.56 -10.91 3.06
CA LEU A 83 -7.25 -10.48 1.85
C LEU A 83 -8.16 -9.28 2.12
N LYS A 84 -8.95 -9.32 3.21
CA LYS A 84 -9.80 -8.20 3.61
C LYS A 84 -8.99 -6.91 3.81
N ASN A 85 -7.88 -6.98 4.54
CA ASN A 85 -7.03 -5.80 4.78
C ASN A 85 -6.38 -5.29 3.50
N LEU A 86 -5.88 -6.18 2.63
CA LEU A 86 -5.34 -5.81 1.32
C LEU A 86 -6.38 -5.09 0.46
N TYR A 87 -7.64 -5.55 0.46
CA TYR A 87 -8.72 -4.85 -0.25
C TYR A 87 -9.00 -3.47 0.33
N LEU A 88 -8.99 -3.31 1.67
CA LEU A 88 -9.20 -2.01 2.32
C LEU A 88 -8.06 -1.05 1.98
N GLU A 89 -6.80 -1.49 2.07
CA GLU A 89 -5.61 -0.70 1.73
C GLU A 89 -5.60 -0.28 0.26
N LYS A 90 -5.81 -1.24 -0.66
CA LYS A 90 -5.91 -0.95 -2.10
C LYS A 90 -6.99 0.09 -2.39
N THR A 91 -8.16 -0.05 -1.74
CA THR A 91 -9.25 0.91 -1.90
C THR A 91 -8.86 2.29 -1.37
N MET A 92 -8.22 2.35 -0.20
CA MET A 92 -7.72 3.60 0.37
C MET A 92 -6.72 4.30 -0.55
N TRP A 93 -5.79 3.57 -1.15
CA TRP A 93 -4.80 4.13 -2.08
C TRP A 93 -5.47 4.70 -3.32
N ASN A 94 -6.37 3.94 -3.95
CA ASN A 94 -7.12 4.43 -5.11
C ASN A 94 -7.89 5.72 -4.78
N LEU A 95 -8.62 5.74 -3.66
CA LEU A 95 -9.36 6.92 -3.23
C LEU A 95 -8.44 8.10 -2.90
N SER A 96 -7.23 7.85 -2.41
CA SER A 96 -6.24 8.91 -2.12
C SER A 96 -5.71 9.54 -3.41
N THR A 97 -5.42 8.73 -4.43
CA THR A 97 -4.99 9.20 -5.74
C THR A 97 -6.07 10.03 -6.41
N PHE A 98 -7.31 9.52 -6.47
CA PHE A 98 -8.42 10.29 -7.02
C PHE A 98 -8.73 11.51 -6.17
N GLY A 99 -8.74 11.39 -4.84
CA GLY A 99 -8.99 12.49 -3.90
C GLY A 99 -8.01 13.64 -4.10
N GLY A 100 -6.72 13.35 -4.28
CA GLY A 100 -5.70 14.36 -4.61
C GLY A 100 -5.97 15.04 -5.96
N ALA A 101 -6.28 14.28 -7.01
CA ALA A 101 -6.60 14.83 -8.33
C ALA A 101 -7.84 15.74 -8.30
N TYR A 102 -8.95 15.25 -7.73
CA TYR A 102 -10.19 16.02 -7.58
C TYR A 102 -10.01 17.23 -6.66
N SER A 103 -9.20 17.11 -5.60
CA SER A 103 -8.87 18.24 -4.74
C SER A 103 -8.09 19.31 -5.49
N SER A 104 -7.11 18.95 -6.31
CA SER A 104 -6.37 19.91 -7.13
C SER A 104 -7.26 20.65 -8.14
N MET A 105 -8.20 19.93 -8.77
CA MET A 105 -9.20 20.55 -9.65
C MET A 105 -10.23 21.38 -8.87
N GLY A 106 -10.50 21.03 -7.61
CA GLY A 106 -11.39 21.72 -6.70
C GLY A 106 -10.94 23.14 -6.32
N ASP A 107 -9.68 23.49 -6.58
CA ASP A 107 -9.22 24.87 -6.43
C ASP A 107 -9.88 25.83 -7.46
N TYR A 108 -10.34 25.28 -8.59
CA TYR A 108 -10.93 26.03 -9.70
C TYR A 108 -12.43 25.78 -9.85
N PHE A 109 -12.89 24.56 -9.54
CA PHE A 109 -14.26 24.12 -9.83
C PHE A 109 -14.92 23.47 -8.61
N ASP A 110 -16.00 24.08 -8.13
CA ASP A 110 -16.71 23.63 -6.92
C ASP A 110 -17.23 22.18 -7.02
N ASN A 111 -17.65 21.74 -8.21
CA ASN A 111 -18.11 20.36 -8.45
C ASN A 111 -17.01 19.33 -8.14
N PHE A 112 -15.76 19.62 -8.48
CA PHE A 112 -14.63 18.72 -8.21
C PHE A 112 -14.28 18.72 -6.72
N ALA A 113 -14.38 19.88 -6.05
CA ALA A 113 -14.24 19.97 -4.60
C ALA A 113 -15.32 19.16 -3.88
N GLU A 114 -16.57 19.15 -4.37
CA GLU A 114 -17.63 18.32 -3.79
C GLU A 114 -17.30 16.82 -3.89
N ILE A 115 -16.82 16.38 -5.07
CA ILE A 115 -16.39 15.00 -5.28
C ILE A 115 -15.22 14.64 -4.34
N ALA A 116 -14.22 15.52 -4.21
CA ALA A 116 -13.11 15.32 -3.27
C ALA A 116 -13.60 15.17 -1.82
N GLY A 117 -14.63 15.92 -1.43
CA GLY A 117 -15.28 15.77 -0.14
C GLY A 117 -15.96 14.41 0.05
N LYS A 118 -16.69 13.92 -0.97
CA LYS A 118 -17.31 12.58 -0.96
C LYS A 118 -16.26 11.47 -0.86
N LEU A 119 -15.16 11.60 -1.60
CA LEU A 119 -14.02 10.67 -1.53
C LEU A 119 -13.39 10.67 -0.12
N SER A 120 -13.21 11.84 0.49
CA SER A 120 -12.69 11.98 1.87
C SER A 120 -13.58 11.26 2.90
N ILE A 121 -14.90 11.32 2.73
CA ILE A 121 -15.85 10.58 3.58
C ILE A 121 -15.75 9.07 3.35
N ALA A 122 -15.57 8.62 2.11
CA ALA A 122 -15.36 7.21 1.79
C ALA A 122 -14.05 6.69 2.41
N GLN A 123 -12.96 7.45 2.30
CA GLN A 123 -11.68 7.15 2.95
C GLN A 123 -11.85 7.07 4.48
N TYR A 124 -12.58 8.01 5.10
CA TYR A 124 -12.85 7.98 6.54
C TYR A 124 -13.55 6.69 6.98
N LYS A 125 -14.54 6.21 6.22
CA LYS A 125 -15.22 4.94 6.50
C LYS A 125 -14.29 3.74 6.42
N ILE A 126 -13.34 3.75 5.48
CA ILE A 126 -12.32 2.70 5.36
C ILE A 126 -11.32 2.78 6.51
N ALA A 127 -10.83 3.97 6.83
CA ALA A 127 -9.91 4.20 7.95
C ALA A 127 -10.50 3.70 9.28
N LYS A 128 -11.79 3.93 9.52
CA LYS A 128 -12.52 3.33 10.66
C LYS A 128 -12.53 1.80 10.65
N LYS A 129 -12.71 1.18 9.48
CA LYS A 129 -12.68 -0.29 9.37
C LYS A 129 -11.28 -0.87 9.60
N MET A 130 -10.25 -0.09 9.35
CA MET A 130 -8.84 -0.44 9.59
C MET A 130 -8.36 -0.09 11.00
N ASP A 131 -9.20 0.61 11.80
CA ASP A 131 -8.83 1.22 13.08
C ASP A 131 -7.58 2.14 13.02
N ASP A 132 -7.35 2.77 11.87
CA ASP A 132 -6.23 3.68 11.66
C ASP A 132 -6.63 5.11 12.07
N GLN A 133 -6.31 5.46 13.32
CA GLN A 133 -6.60 6.78 13.88
C GLN A 133 -5.87 7.93 13.14
N SER A 134 -4.67 7.69 12.63
CA SER A 134 -3.91 8.68 11.86
C SER A 134 -4.59 8.98 10.53
N MET A 135 -5.04 7.93 9.84
CA MET A 135 -5.79 8.06 8.59
C MET A 135 -7.14 8.74 8.82
N ILE A 136 -7.85 8.42 9.91
CA ILE A 136 -9.11 9.09 10.29
C ILE A 136 -8.91 10.60 10.38
N SER A 137 -7.87 11.05 11.07
CA SER A 137 -7.56 12.48 11.22
C SER A 137 -7.24 13.14 9.88
N ARG A 138 -6.44 12.47 9.02
CA ARG A 138 -6.13 12.97 7.67
C ARG A 138 -7.37 13.10 6.80
N CYS A 139 -8.28 12.12 6.80
CA CYS A 139 -9.52 12.18 6.03
C CYS A 139 -10.40 13.37 6.43
N LYS A 140 -10.42 13.73 7.72
CA LYS A 140 -11.13 14.93 8.19
C LYS A 140 -10.48 16.22 7.70
N LEU A 141 -9.15 16.28 7.64
CA LEU A 141 -8.42 17.41 7.08
C LEU A 141 -8.68 17.56 5.57
N PHE A 142 -8.68 16.45 4.82
CA PHE A 142 -9.03 16.46 3.39
C PHE A 142 -10.47 16.92 3.16
N PHE A 143 -11.40 16.43 3.98
CA PHE A 143 -12.78 16.90 3.95
C PHE A 143 -12.88 18.40 4.27
N SER A 144 -12.11 18.90 5.23
CA SER A 144 -12.04 20.32 5.57
C SER A 144 -11.54 21.18 4.40
N LEU A 145 -10.53 20.71 3.67
CA LEU A 145 -10.06 21.38 2.46
C LEU A 145 -11.17 21.47 1.41
N SER A 146 -11.90 20.38 1.18
CA SER A 146 -13.04 20.36 0.25
C SER A 146 -14.15 21.35 0.63
N LEU A 147 -14.36 21.56 1.93
CA LEU A 147 -15.33 22.54 2.44
C LEU A 147 -14.85 23.96 2.15
N ALA A 148 -13.59 24.26 2.44
CA ALA A 148 -13.01 25.57 2.20
C ALA A 148 -12.97 25.94 0.71
N GLN A 149 -12.66 24.97 -0.17
CA GLN A 149 -12.73 25.14 -1.62
C GLN A 149 -14.12 25.59 -2.07
N ARG A 150 -15.18 25.10 -1.43
CA ARG A 150 -16.59 25.49 -1.69
C ARG A 150 -17.10 26.63 -0.80
N ASN A 151 -16.19 27.45 -0.26
CA ASN A 151 -16.48 28.61 0.61
C ASN A 151 -17.08 28.31 2.00
N TYR A 152 -17.19 27.05 2.43
CA TYR A 152 -17.60 26.66 3.79
C TYR A 152 -16.44 26.78 4.80
N THR A 153 -15.80 27.95 4.81
CA THR A 153 -14.51 28.19 5.51
C THR A 153 -14.63 28.12 7.03
N LYS A 154 -15.72 28.63 7.62
CA LYS A 154 -15.95 28.56 9.08
C LYS A 154 -15.92 27.10 9.59
N LEU A 155 -16.64 26.22 8.89
CA LEU A 155 -16.71 24.80 9.24
C LEU A 155 -15.35 24.11 9.03
N ALA A 156 -14.67 24.43 7.93
CA ALA A 156 -13.33 23.90 7.66
C ALA A 156 -12.33 24.25 8.78
N TYR A 157 -12.27 25.52 9.20
CA TYR A 157 -11.40 25.96 10.29
C TYR A 157 -11.73 25.28 11.62
N PHE A 158 -13.01 25.08 11.91
CA PHE A 158 -13.44 24.38 13.11
C PHE A 158 -12.89 22.94 13.16
N ILE A 159 -13.03 22.18 12.08
CA ILE A 159 -12.53 20.80 12.01
C ILE A 159 -11.01 20.76 12.12
N ILE A 160 -10.30 21.64 11.40
CA ILE A 160 -8.83 21.72 11.46
C ILE A 160 -8.35 22.04 12.87
N LYS A 161 -9.00 22.98 13.57
CA LYS A 161 -8.68 23.32 14.95
C LYS A 161 -8.85 22.11 15.88
N GLN A 162 -9.93 21.34 15.72
CA GLN A 162 -10.14 20.13 16.52
C GLN A 162 -9.03 19.10 16.30
N GLU A 163 -8.70 18.80 15.04
CA GLU A 163 -7.66 17.81 14.73
C GLU A 163 -6.26 18.27 15.17
N TYR A 164 -5.96 19.56 15.06
CA TYR A 164 -4.70 20.12 15.55
C TYR A 164 -4.57 20.04 17.08
N VAL A 165 -5.62 20.40 17.82
CA VAL A 165 -5.64 20.30 19.29
C VAL A 165 -5.53 18.85 19.74
N LYS A 166 -6.27 17.94 19.08
CA LYS A 166 -6.18 16.50 19.31
C LYS A 166 -4.75 16.00 19.09
N ALA A 167 -4.14 16.33 17.96
CA ALA A 167 -2.78 15.91 17.61
C ALA A 167 -1.73 16.43 18.61
N LYS A 168 -1.86 17.68 19.08
CA LYS A 168 -0.99 18.22 20.13
C LYS A 168 -1.13 17.47 21.45
N LYS A 169 -2.35 17.13 21.87
CA LYS A 169 -2.60 16.35 23.08
C LYS A 169 -1.98 14.95 22.99
N GLU A 170 -2.08 14.32 21.83
CA GLU A 170 -1.54 12.99 21.54
C GLU A 170 -0.03 13.00 21.21
N LYS A 171 0.62 14.17 21.19
CA LYS A 171 2.02 14.36 20.73
C LYS A 171 2.28 13.79 19.33
N ASN A 172 1.25 13.80 18.48
CA ASN A 172 1.33 13.34 17.10
C ASN A 172 1.74 14.51 16.19
N HIS A 173 3.06 14.69 16.04
CA HIS A 173 3.63 15.77 15.22
C HIS A 173 3.16 15.69 13.76
N PHE A 174 3.09 14.49 13.19
CA PHE A 174 2.68 14.30 11.80
C PHE A 174 1.28 14.86 11.49
N ILE A 175 0.29 14.59 12.35
CA ILE A 175 -1.07 15.12 12.15
C ILE A 175 -1.12 16.63 12.44
N ALA A 176 -0.34 17.11 13.42
CA ALA A 176 -0.25 18.54 13.69
C ALA A 176 0.29 19.30 12.46
N ASP A 177 1.32 18.76 11.81
CA ASP A 177 1.93 19.33 10.60
C ASP A 177 0.96 19.27 9.42
N CYS A 178 0.25 18.16 9.23
CA CYS A 178 -0.83 18.06 8.23
C CYS A 178 -1.92 19.10 8.44
N ALA A 179 -2.34 19.34 9.69
CA ALA A 179 -3.35 20.34 10.00
C ALA A 179 -2.86 21.76 9.69
N GLN A 180 -1.60 22.07 10.02
CA GLN A 180 -0.97 23.34 9.67
C GLN A 180 -0.84 23.54 8.16
N GLY A 181 -0.41 22.50 7.43
CA GLY A 181 -0.33 22.54 5.96
C GLY A 181 -1.70 22.76 5.31
N THR A 182 -2.72 22.06 5.79
CA THR A 182 -4.11 22.25 5.34
C THR A 182 -4.59 23.68 5.60
N LEU A 183 -4.28 24.23 6.78
CA LEU A 183 -4.60 25.61 7.13
C LEU A 183 -3.91 26.62 6.20
N ALA A 184 -2.62 26.42 5.92
CA ALA A 184 -1.85 27.27 5.02
C ALA A 184 -2.45 27.28 3.60
N LYS A 185 -2.83 26.10 3.08
CA LYS A 185 -3.51 25.97 1.79
C LYS A 185 -4.85 26.69 1.76
N ILE A 186 -5.66 26.59 2.81
CA ILE A 186 -6.94 27.30 2.88
C ILE A 186 -6.74 28.82 2.87
N LYS A 187 -5.74 29.33 3.61
CA LYS A 187 -5.40 30.75 3.60
C LYS A 187 -5.00 31.23 2.21
N SER A 188 -4.17 30.46 1.49
CA SER A 188 -3.78 30.82 0.12
C SER A 188 -4.99 30.85 -0.83
N LEU A 189 -5.91 29.89 -0.71
CA LEU A 189 -7.15 29.87 -1.50
C LEU A 189 -8.02 31.10 -1.24
N GLN A 190 -8.12 31.55 0.01
CA GLN A 190 -8.87 32.76 0.35
C GLN A 190 -8.26 34.02 -0.28
N ILE A 191 -6.92 34.14 -0.29
CA ILE A 191 -6.22 35.26 -0.94
C ILE A 191 -6.50 35.27 -2.44
N ILE A 192 -6.37 34.11 -3.10
CA ILE A 192 -6.62 33.97 -4.55
C ILE A 192 -8.06 34.37 -4.89
N LYS A 193 -9.05 33.88 -4.12
CA LYS A 193 -10.45 34.24 -4.34
C LYS A 193 -10.73 35.72 -4.14
N LYS A 194 -10.12 36.34 -3.13
CA LYS A 194 -10.25 37.79 -2.87
C LYS A 194 -9.67 38.61 -4.03
N ASN A 195 -8.51 38.23 -4.55
CA ASN A 195 -7.87 38.91 -5.68
C ASN A 195 -8.71 38.77 -6.97
N ASN A 196 -9.22 37.56 -7.25
CA ASN A 196 -10.11 37.33 -8.40
C ASN A 196 -11.42 38.12 -8.30
N TYR A 197 -11.95 38.30 -7.09
CA TYR A 197 -13.12 39.13 -6.87
C TYR A 197 -12.83 40.61 -7.15
N GLN A 198 -11.69 41.13 -6.66
CA GLN A 198 -11.28 42.52 -6.91
C GLN A 198 -11.01 42.79 -8.41
N SER A 199 -10.37 41.87 -9.13
CA SER A 199 -10.17 42.02 -10.58
C SER A 199 -11.50 41.99 -11.36
N SER A 200 -12.47 41.16 -10.94
CA SER A 200 -13.81 41.11 -11.54
C SER A 200 -14.68 42.36 -11.27
N LEU A 201 -14.38 43.09 -10.19
CA LEU A 201 -15.03 44.36 -9.88
C LEU A 201 -14.46 45.51 -10.72
N LEU A 202 -13.14 45.53 -10.92
CA LEU A 202 -12.45 46.52 -11.76
C LEU A 202 -12.90 46.42 -13.23
N THR A 203 -13.06 45.20 -13.77
CA THR A 203 -13.55 45.02 -15.14
C THR A 203 -15.03 45.38 -15.34
N LYS A 204 -15.83 45.43 -14.26
CA LYS A 204 -17.23 45.87 -14.32
C LYS A 204 -17.39 47.39 -14.20
N SER A 205 -16.46 48.10 -13.57
CA SER A 205 -16.49 49.57 -13.50
C SER A 205 -16.05 50.26 -14.80
N ASP A 206 -15.37 49.55 -15.70
CA ASP A 206 -14.86 50.10 -16.97
C ASP A 206 -15.86 49.95 -18.14
N VAL A 207 -17.06 49.40 -17.90
CA VAL A 207 -18.14 49.37 -18.90
C VAL A 207 -18.90 50.69 -18.86
N ILE A 208 -18.39 51.68 -19.58
CA ILE A 208 -19.11 52.93 -19.89
C ILE A 208 -20.39 52.54 -20.67
N PRO A 209 -21.60 52.95 -20.26
CA PRO A 209 -22.79 52.70 -21.03
C PRO A 209 -22.70 53.52 -22.33
N LEU A 210 -22.67 52.83 -23.47
CA LEU A 210 -22.91 53.44 -24.78
C LEU A 210 -24.31 54.07 -24.74
N LYS A 211 -24.37 55.37 -24.51
CA LYS A 211 -25.59 56.17 -24.67
C LYS A 211 -26.05 56.05 -26.13
N GLY A 212 -27.33 55.75 -26.28
CA GLY A 212 -27.98 55.66 -27.57
C GLY A 212 -28.08 56.98 -28.33
N SER A 213 -27.95 56.84 -29.64
CA SER A 213 -28.51 57.64 -30.74
C SER A 213 -28.13 56.82 -31.97
N PHE A 214 -29.04 56.29 -32.78
CA PHE A 214 -29.81 57.06 -33.74
C PHE A 214 -31.14 56.33 -34.06
N ASP A 215 -32.25 56.92 -33.62
CA ASP A 215 -33.49 56.93 -34.39
C ASP A 215 -33.49 58.25 -35.19
N LYS A 216 -33.40 58.13 -36.52
CA LYS A 216 -34.09 58.91 -37.56
C LYS A 216 -33.43 58.68 -38.91
#